data_AF-A0A848TY25-F1
#
_entry.id   AF-A0A848TY25-F1
#
_cell.length_a   1.000
_cell.length_b   1.000
_cell.length_c   1.000
_cell.angle_alpha   90.00
_cell.angle_beta   90.00
_cell.angle_gamma   90.00
#
_symmetry.space_group_name_H-M   'P 1'
#
loop_
_entity.id
_entity.type
_entity.pdbx_description
1 polymer ?
#
loop_
_entity_poly.entity_id
_entity_poly.type
_entity_poly.pdbx_seq_one_letter_code
_entity_poly.pdbx_strand_id
1 'polypeptide(L)'
;YYFLSSRGIEARKKNPNTLFGVHGYDPKYKEMHGIFYANGPAFKKGYEVSSVKNIHIYPLMCKILGLKIPNNIDGKLSEIENVLN
;
A
#
# COMPACT_ATOMS: atom_id res chain seq x y z
N TYR A 1 9.10 10.44 2.62
CA TYR A 1 9.02 10.69 4.06
C TYR A 1 10.06 9.83 4.76
N TYR A 2 11.23 10.39 5.05
CA TYR A 2 12.18 9.74 5.96
C TYR A 2 11.89 10.25 7.37
N PHE A 3 11.68 9.36 8.34
CA PHE A 3 11.51 9.72 9.75
C PHE A 3 12.83 10.14 10.42
N LEU A 4 13.78 10.64 9.63
CA LEU A 4 15.11 11.05 10.09
C LEU A 4 15.25 12.55 9.90
N SER A 5 15.75 13.22 10.93
CA SER A 5 16.17 14.61 10.82
C SER A 5 17.34 14.73 9.85
N SER A 6 17.52 15.91 9.25
CA SER A 6 18.65 16.21 8.35
C SER A 6 20.00 15.86 8.98
N ARG A 7 20.13 16.10 10.29
CA ARG A 7 21.32 15.75 11.10
C ARG A 7 21.53 14.23 11.18
N GLY A 8 20.46 13.44 11.29
CA GLY A 8 20.51 11.98 11.29
C GLY A 8 20.88 11.39 9.92
N ILE A 9 20.50 12.06 8.83
CA ILE A 9 20.90 11.67 7.46
C ILE A 9 22.39 11.96 7.25
N GLU A 10 22.87 13.13 7.68
CA GLU A 10 24.26 13.56 7.54
C GLU A 10 25.22 12.67 8.37
N ALA A 11 24.86 12.35 9.61
CA ALA A 11 25.63 11.45 10.45
C ALA A 11 25.78 10.05 9.84
N ARG A 12 24.74 9.54 9.15
CA ARG A 12 24.76 8.22 8.48
C ARG A 12 25.56 8.21 7.18
N LYS A 13 25.52 9.29 6.40
CA LYS A 13 26.39 9.44 5.22
C LYS A 13 27.88 9.40 5.58
N LYS A 14 28.23 9.85 6.78
CA LYS A 14 29.63 9.92 7.25
C LYS A 14 30.22 8.55 7.63
N ASN A 15 29.38 7.53 7.81
CA ASN A 15 29.82 6.19 8.20
C ASN A 15 29.21 5.14 7.24
N PRO A 16 29.92 4.75 6.16
CA PRO A 16 29.36 3.93 5.09
C PRO A 16 29.00 2.49 5.52
N ASN A 17 29.48 2.05 6.68
CA ASN A 17 29.21 0.72 7.25
C ASN A 17 28.00 0.68 8.20
N THR A 18 27.18 1.73 8.25
CA THR A 18 25.97 1.72 9.07
C THR A 18 24.88 0.89 8.38
N LEU A 19 24.48 -0.24 8.98
CA LEU A 19 23.28 -0.98 8.55
C LEU A 19 22.03 -0.15 8.93
N PHE A 20 21.23 0.24 7.94
CA PHE A 20 19.96 0.94 8.18
C PHE A 20 18.87 0.44 7.22
N GLY A 21 17.61 0.60 7.64
CA GLY A 21 16.45 0.22 6.82
C GLY A 21 16.36 1.05 5.55
N VAL A 22 16.31 0.35 4.42
CA VAL A 22 16.14 0.89 3.06
C VAL A 22 14.92 0.25 2.41
N HIS A 23 14.36 0.93 1.41
CA HIS A 23 13.16 0.49 0.69
C HIS A 23 13.30 0.81 -0.81
N GLY A 24 12.35 0.37 -1.63
CA GLY A 24 12.35 0.63 -3.08
C GLY A 24 12.89 -0.52 -3.94
N TYR A 25 13.14 -1.67 -3.31
CA TYR A 25 13.40 -2.92 -4.02
C TYR A 25 12.13 -3.46 -4.67
N ASP A 26 12.26 -4.58 -5.39
CA ASP A 26 11.16 -5.26 -6.07
C ASP A 26 9.98 -5.52 -5.09
N PRO A 27 8.74 -5.08 -5.42
CA PRO A 27 7.56 -5.27 -4.57
C PRO A 27 7.19 -6.73 -4.30
N LYS A 28 7.77 -7.71 -5.01
CA LYS A 28 7.55 -9.15 -4.70
C LYS A 28 8.10 -9.57 -3.34
N TYR A 29 9.06 -8.82 -2.80
CA TYR A 29 9.67 -9.12 -1.51
C TYR A 29 8.74 -8.66 -0.39
N LYS A 30 8.43 -9.56 0.55
CA LYS A 30 7.47 -9.32 1.64
C LYS A 30 7.88 -8.13 2.51
N GLU A 31 9.18 -7.86 2.63
CA GLU A 31 9.77 -6.74 3.33
C GLU A 31 9.39 -5.38 2.71
N MET A 32 9.02 -5.36 1.43
CA MET A 32 8.56 -4.18 0.71
C MET A 32 7.03 -4.00 0.75
N HIS A 33 6.28 -4.94 1.34
CA HIS A 33 4.83 -4.84 1.42
C HIS A 33 4.39 -3.77 2.44
N GLY A 34 3.32 -3.06 2.09
CA GLY A 34 2.59 -2.21 3.02
C GLY A 34 1.51 -2.96 3.78
N ILE A 35 0.83 -2.25 4.68
CA ILE A 35 -0.33 -2.76 5.42
C ILE A 35 -1.61 -2.29 4.72
N PHE A 36 -2.59 -3.19 4.58
CA PHE A 36 -3.96 -2.87 4.18
C PHE A 36 -4.91 -3.26 5.32
N TYR A 37 -5.64 -2.28 5.85
CA TYR A 37 -6.69 -2.49 6.86
C TYR A 37 -7.88 -1.62 6.48
N ALA A 38 -9.08 -2.20 6.54
CA ALA A 38 -10.31 -1.52 6.17
C ALA A 38 -11.41 -1.83 7.19
N ASN A 39 -12.16 -0.82 7.59
CA ASN A 39 -13.28 -0.95 8.50
C ASN A 39 -14.39 0.04 8.10
N GLY A 40 -15.61 -0.47 7.94
CA GLY A 40 -16.76 0.34 7.57
C GLY A 40 -17.91 -0.53 7.04
N PRO A 41 -19.09 0.06 6.82
CA PRO A 41 -20.30 -0.68 6.42
C PRO A 41 -20.19 -1.30 5.02
N ALA A 42 -19.31 -0.79 4.16
CA ALA A 42 -19.08 -1.35 2.83
C ALA A 42 -18.24 -2.64 2.85
N PHE A 43 -17.44 -2.86 3.91
CA PHE A 43 -16.51 -3.96 4.02
C PHE A 43 -17.10 -5.14 4.79
N LYS A 44 -16.65 -6.36 4.46
CA LYS A 44 -16.93 -7.56 5.25
C LYS A 44 -16.30 -7.44 6.64
N LYS A 45 -17.01 -7.90 7.66
CA LYS A 45 -16.52 -7.92 9.05
C LYS A 45 -15.69 -9.17 9.31
N GLY A 46 -14.57 -9.02 10.02
CA GLY A 46 -13.70 -10.14 10.39
C GLY A 46 -13.12 -10.92 9.21
N TYR A 47 -13.04 -10.28 8.04
CA TYR A 47 -12.56 -10.90 6.81
C TYR A 47 -11.07 -10.64 6.62
N GLU A 48 -10.30 -11.70 6.43
CA GLU A 48 -8.89 -11.64 6.07
C GLU A 48 -8.74 -11.91 4.56
N VAL A 49 -7.95 -11.09 3.89
CA VAL A 49 -7.66 -11.20 2.47
C VAL A 49 -6.17 -11.48 2.26
N SER A 50 -5.83 -12.22 1.22
CA SER A 50 -4.44 -12.37 0.78
C SER A 50 -3.84 -11.02 0.38
N SER A 51 -2.51 -10.98 0.17
CA SER A 51 -1.84 -9.74 -0.26
C SER A 51 -2.48 -9.17 -1.53
N VAL A 52 -2.82 -7.89 -1.48
CA VAL A 52 -3.41 -7.14 -2.59
C VAL A 52 -2.40 -6.16 -3.17
N LYS A 53 -2.53 -5.84 -4.47
CA LYS A 53 -1.77 -4.75 -5.07
C LYS A 53 -2.45 -3.42 -4.81
N ASN A 54 -1.68 -2.42 -4.38
CA ASN A 54 -2.17 -1.08 -4.07
C ASN A 54 -2.88 -0.38 -5.26
N ILE A 55 -2.51 -0.70 -6.50
CA ILE A 55 -3.16 -0.17 -7.71
C ILE A 55 -4.66 -0.50 -7.78
N HIS A 56 -5.14 -1.55 -7.10
CA HIS A 56 -6.55 -1.94 -7.06
C HIS A 56 -7.37 -1.13 -6.04
N ILE A 57 -6.72 -0.35 -5.16
CA ILE A 57 -7.41 0.44 -4.12
C ILE A 57 -8.24 1.58 -4.75
N TYR A 58 -7.74 2.23 -5.81
CA TYR A 58 -8.48 3.31 -6.47
C TYR A 58 -9.84 2.87 -7.04
N PRO A 59 -9.94 1.82 -7.89
CA PRO A 59 -11.25 1.35 -8.35
C PRO A 59 -12.16 0.85 -7.23
N LEU A 60 -11.61 0.28 -6.14
CA LEU A 60 -12.38 -0.08 -4.94
C LEU A 60 -13.00 1.16 -4.27
N MET A 61 -12.24 2.25 -4.12
CA MET A 61 -12.75 3.50 -3.57
C MET A 61 -13.85 4.10 -4.46
N CYS A 62 -13.67 4.08 -5.78
CA CYS A 62 -14.72 4.51 -6.71
C CYS A 62 -16.01 3.71 -6.50
N LYS A 63 -15.92 2.38 -6.36
CA LYS A 63 -17.07 1.50 -6.11
C LYS A 63 -17.78 1.87 -4.80
N ILE A 64 -17.05 2.09 -3.71
CA ILE A 64 -17.62 2.46 -2.40
C ILE A 64 -18.32 3.83 -2.46
N LEU A 65 -17.74 4.79 -3.18
CA LEU A 65 -18.26 6.15 -3.30
C LEU A 65 -19.33 6.32 -4.39
N GLY A 66 -19.66 5.26 -5.14
CA GLY A 66 -20.60 5.34 -6.27
C GLY A 66 -20.09 6.14 -7.46
N LEU A 67 -18.76 6.25 -7.62
CA LEU A 67 -18.11 6.97 -8.70
C LEU A 67 -17.86 6.06 -9.91
N LYS A 68 -17.87 6.65 -11.11
CA LYS A 68 -17.45 5.95 -12.33
C LYS A 68 -15.95 5.62 -12.24
N ILE A 69 -15.61 4.36 -12.48
CA ILE A 69 -14.22 3.91 -12.58
C ILE A 69 -13.66 4.37 -13.94
N PRO A 70 -12.53 5.09 -13.99
CA PRO A 70 -11.88 5.45 -15.24
C PRO A 70 -11.38 4.23 -16.01
N ASN A 71 -11.43 4.27 -17.34
CA ASN A 71 -11.00 3.15 -18.18
C ASN A 71 -9.47 3.12 -18.41
N ASN A 72 -8.74 4.14 -17.98
CA ASN A 72 -7.30 4.34 -18.24
C ASN A 72 -6.45 4.20 -16.97
N ILE A 73 -6.71 3.16 -16.17
CA ILE A 73 -5.96 2.82 -14.97
C ILE A 73 -5.53 1.36 -15.00
N ASP A 74 -4.42 1.04 -14.34
CA ASP A 74 -3.95 -0.35 -14.22
C ASP A 74 -4.76 -1.17 -13.20
N GLY A 75 -5.46 -0.48 -12.30
CA GLY A 75 -6.27 -1.09 -11.26
C GLY A 75 -7.51 -1.78 -11.79
N LYS A 76 -7.77 -3.00 -11.32
CA LYS A 76 -8.97 -3.78 -11.65
C LYS A 76 -9.80 -4.01 -10.39
N LEU A 77 -11.08 -3.65 -10.43
CA LEU A 77 -12.00 -3.87 -9.30
C LEU A 77 -12.13 -5.36 -8.95
N SER A 78 -12.17 -6.22 -9.96
CA SER A 78 -12.31 -7.68 -9.82
C SER A 78 -11.21 -8.34 -8.97
N GLU A 79 -10.05 -7.71 -8.83
CA GLU A 79 -8.92 -8.25 -8.07
C GLU A 79 -9.02 -7.95 -6.56
N ILE A 80 -9.98 -7.13 -6.13
CA ILE A 80 -10.10 -6.68 -4.73
C ILE A 80 -11.54 -6.57 -4.22
N GLU A 81 -12.56 -6.63 -5.08
CA GLU A 81 -13.96 -6.45 -4.66
C GLU A 81 -14.46 -7.50 -3.67
N ASN A 82 -13.77 -8.63 -3.55
CA ASN A 82 -14.07 -9.67 -2.57
C ASN A 82 -14.02 -9.19 -1.11
N VAL A 83 -13.37 -8.05 -0.82
CA VAL A 83 -13.37 -7.43 0.51
C VAL A 83 -14.67 -6.71 0.88
N LEU A 84 -15.52 -6.43 -0.11
CA LEU A 84 -16.82 -5.75 0.08
C LEU A 84 -17.94 -6.77 0.40
N ASN A 85 -19.02 -6.28 1.01
CA ASN A 85 -20.26 -7.03 1.24
C ASN A 85 -21.02 -7.34 -0.07
#